data_AF-A0A353FEQ3-F1
#
_entry.id   AF-A0A353FEQ3-F1
#
_cell.length_a   1.000
_cell.length_b   1.000
_cell.length_c   1.000
_cell.angle_alpha   90.00
_cell.angle_beta   90.00
_cell.angle_gamma   90.00
#
_symmetry.space_group_name_H-M   'P 1'
#
loop_
_entity.id
_entity.type
_entity.pdbx_description
1 polymer ?
#
loop_
_entity_poly.entity_id
_entity_poly.type
_entity_poly.pdbx_seq_one_letter_code
_entity_poly.pdbx_strand_id
1 'polypeptide(L)'
;MKNLQMVDLVSQYEKIQEEIDGAVLDVIRSSAYINGPEVKEFQKELEEYMGVKHVIPCANGTDALQVAMMALGLQPGDEVIT
;
A
#
# COMPACT_ATOMS: atom_id res chain seq x y z
N MET A 1 -31.40 2.21 14.72
CA MET A 1 -30.59 3.35 14.26
C MET A 1 -29.23 2.81 13.84
N LYS A 2 -28.73 3.15 12.65
CA LYS A 2 -27.34 2.80 12.28
C LYS A 2 -26.41 3.66 13.16
N ASN A 3 -25.45 3.06 13.86
CA ASN A 3 -24.48 3.80 14.67
C ASN A 3 -23.60 4.65 13.74
N LEU A 4 -23.55 5.96 13.96
CA LEU A 4 -22.67 6.87 13.23
C LEU A 4 -21.21 6.59 13.60
N GLN A 5 -20.48 5.99 12.67
CA GLN A 5 -19.05 5.73 12.80
C GLN A 5 -18.25 6.95 12.32
N MET A 6 -17.10 7.20 12.94
CA MET A 6 -16.15 8.23 12.47
C MET A 6 -15.64 7.95 11.06
N VAL A 7 -15.46 6.67 10.71
CA VAL A 7 -15.11 6.18 9.36
C VAL A 7 -15.92 4.92 9.09
N ASP A 8 -16.76 4.94 8.04
CA ASP A 8 -17.62 3.82 7.65
C ASP A 8 -16.99 3.00 6.51
N LEU A 9 -16.13 2.04 6.87
CA LEU A 9 -15.46 1.16 5.92
C LEU A 9 -16.39 0.10 5.33
N VAL A 10 -17.48 -0.25 6.03
CA VAL A 10 -18.43 -1.26 5.55
C VAL A 10 -19.14 -0.72 4.32
N SER A 11 -19.73 0.49 4.42
CA SER A 11 -20.40 1.09 3.27
C SER A 11 -19.44 1.62 2.20
N GLN A 12 -18.14 1.71 2.48
CA GLN A 12 -17.13 1.89 1.44
C GLN A 12 -16.95 0.59 0.64
N TYR A 13 -16.70 -0.54 1.32
CA TYR A 13 -16.55 -1.84 0.67
C TYR A 13 -17.80 -2.24 -0.13
N GLU A 14 -19.00 -2.06 0.42
CA GLU A 14 -20.27 -2.35 -0.27
C GLU A 14 -20.39 -1.63 -1.64
N LYS A 15 -19.75 -0.47 -1.83
CA LYS A 15 -19.80 0.29 -3.10
C LYS A 15 -18.87 -0.25 -4.19
N ILE A 16 -17.82 -0.97 -3.80
CA ILE A 16 -16.77 -1.50 -4.69
C ILE A 16 -16.60 -3.01 -4.50
N GLN A 17 -17.63 -3.67 -3.97
CA GLN A 17 -17.56 -5.06 -3.53
C GLN A 17 -17.22 -6.01 -4.69
N GLU A 18 -17.89 -5.85 -5.83
CA GLU A 18 -17.69 -6.76 -6.98
C GLU A 18 -16.24 -6.73 -7.49
N GLU A 19 -15.61 -5.54 -7.47
CA GLU A 19 -14.22 -5.34 -7.86
C GLU A 19 -13.24 -5.95 -6.85
N ILE A 20 -13.44 -5.67 -5.56
CA ILE A 20 -12.57 -6.21 -4.50
C ILE A 20 -12.67 -7.73 -4.43
N ASP A 21 -13.88 -8.28 -4.44
CA ASP A 21 -14.11 -9.73 -4.33
C ASP A 21 -13.50 -10.47 -5.52
N GLY A 22 -13.63 -9.91 -6.73
CA GLY A 22 -12.98 -10.43 -7.93
C GLY A 22 -11.45 -10.47 -7.80
N ALA A 23 -10.83 -9.33 -7.48
CA ALA A 23 -9.38 -9.22 -7.36
C ALA A 23 -8.81 -10.15 -6.27
N VAL A 24 -9.46 -10.24 -5.11
CA VAL A 24 -9.05 -11.13 -4.02
C VAL A 24 -9.12 -12.60 -4.45
N LEU A 25 -10.19 -13.01 -5.13
CA LEU A 25 -10.33 -14.38 -5.63
C LEU A 25 -9.27 -14.71 -6.69
N ASP A 26 -8.91 -13.77 -7.56
CA ASP A 26 -7.90 -13.99 -8.59
C ASP A 26 -6.49 -14.15 -8.00
N VAL A 27 -6.15 -13.41 -6.94
CA VAL A 27 -4.92 -13.65 -6.17
C VAL A 27 -4.92 -15.03 -5.51
N ILE A 28 -6.04 -15.47 -4.92
CA ILE A 28 -6.16 -16.81 -4.33
C ILE A 28 -5.96 -17.89 -5.41
N ARG A 29 -6.61 -17.74 -6.56
CA ARG A 29 -6.53 -18.70 -7.68
C ARG A 29 -5.13 -18.80 -8.26
N SER A 30 -4.41 -17.68 -8.36
CA SER A 30 -3.02 -17.66 -8.85
C SER A 30 -2.00 -18.12 -7.81
N SER A 31 -2.35 -18.08 -6.51
CA SER A 31 -1.45 -18.36 -5.39
C SER A 31 -0.19 -17.47 -5.34
N ALA A 32 -0.22 -16.33 -6.03
CA ALA A 32 0.89 -15.38 -6.09
C ALA A 32 0.85 -14.39 -4.91
N TYR A 33 0.97 -14.89 -3.69
CA TYR A 33 0.72 -14.10 -2.46
C TYR A 33 1.78 -13.06 -2.11
N ILE A 34 3.02 -13.23 -2.59
CA ILE A 34 4.14 -12.35 -2.24
C ILE A 34 4.76 -11.81 -3.52
N ASN A 35 4.81 -10.49 -3.63
CA ASN A 35 5.40 -9.76 -4.76
C ASN A 35 4.90 -10.24 -6.15
N GLY A 36 3.60 -10.56 -6.20
CA GLY A 36 2.89 -11.02 -7.38
C GLY A 36 2.62 -9.91 -8.42
N PRO A 37 1.89 -10.23 -9.51
CA PRO A 37 1.58 -9.28 -10.57
C PRO A 37 0.86 -8.03 -10.04
N GLU A 38 -0.12 -8.18 -9.15
CA GLU A 38 -0.89 -7.07 -8.58
C GLU A 38 -0.01 -6.04 -7.86
N VAL A 39 1.06 -6.48 -7.19
CA VAL A 39 2.01 -5.57 -6.51
C VAL A 39 2.78 -4.73 -7.53
N LYS A 40 3.15 -5.32 -8.67
CA LYS A 40 3.90 -4.64 -9.74
C LYS A 40 3.02 -3.68 -10.53
N GLU A 41 1.77 -4.05 -10.75
CA GLU A 41 0.78 -3.19 -11.39
C GLU A 41 0.49 -1.98 -10.49
N PHE A 42 0.18 -2.22 -9.21
CA PHE A 42 0.01 -1.15 -8.22
C PHE A 42 1.22 -0.22 -8.14
N GLN A 43 2.45 -0.76 -8.17
CA GLN A 43 3.65 0.07 -8.20
C GLN A 43 3.65 1.01 -9.40
N LYS A 44 3.40 0.49 -10.61
CA LYS A 44 3.39 1.28 -11.84
C LYS A 44 2.29 2.33 -11.85
N GLU A 45 1.08 1.96 -11.42
CA GLU A 45 -0.04 2.89 -11.30
C GLU A 45 0.27 4.02 -10.32
N LEU A 46 0.92 3.70 -9.19
CA LEU A 46 1.28 4.71 -8.21
C LEU A 46 2.45 5.60 -8.67
N GLU A 47 3.41 5.06 -9.44
CA GLU A 47 4.44 5.85 -10.12
C GLU A 47 3.82 6.90 -11.04
N GLU A 48 2.85 6.49 -11.85
CA GLU A 48 2.10 7.37 -12.76
C GLU A 48 1.26 8.39 -11.99
N TYR A 49 0.50 7.94 -10.99
CA TYR A 49 -0.37 8.80 -10.17
C TYR A 49 0.42 9.89 -9.43
N MET A 50 1.58 9.55 -8.86
CA MET A 50 2.41 10.50 -8.12
C MET A 50 3.34 11.32 -9.03
N GLY A 51 3.48 10.96 -10.31
CA GLY A 51 4.41 11.61 -11.24
C GLY A 51 5.88 11.42 -10.86
N VAL A 52 6.23 10.27 -10.27
CA VAL A 52 7.60 9.95 -9.82
C VAL A 52 8.19 8.83 -10.66
N LYS A 53 9.53 8.74 -10.68
CA LYS A 53 10.22 7.70 -11.45
C LYS A 53 10.08 6.31 -10.83
N HIS A 54 9.99 6.22 -9.51
CA HIS A 54 10.03 4.96 -8.77
C HIS A 54 9.10 4.98 -7.56
N VAL A 55 8.35 3.91 -7.40
CA VAL A 55 7.65 3.54 -6.16
C VAL A 55 8.22 2.22 -5.68
N ILE A 56 8.38 2.07 -4.36
CA ILE A 56 8.83 0.81 -3.75
C ILE A 56 7.77 0.43 -2.70
N PRO A 57 6.86 -0.51 -3.01
CA PRO A 57 5.87 -0.97 -2.05
C PRO A 57 6.52 -1.65 -0.84
N CYS A 58 6.03 -1.32 0.35
CA CYS A 58 6.46 -1.94 1.61
C CYS A 58 5.24 -2.20 2.52
N ALA A 59 5.46 -2.84 3.67
CA ALA A 59 4.36 -3.34 4.49
C ALA A 59 3.50 -2.25 5.15
N ASN A 60 4.11 -1.12 5.52
CA ASN A 60 3.43 0.01 6.17
C ASN A 60 4.24 1.32 6.04
N GLY A 61 3.68 2.44 6.51
CA GLY A 61 4.31 3.76 6.43
C GLY A 61 5.52 3.95 7.34
N THR A 62 5.58 3.27 8.50
CA THR A 62 6.76 3.30 9.39
C THR A 62 7.95 2.61 8.72
N ASP A 63 7.72 1.44 8.11
CA ASP A 63 8.73 0.73 7.33
C ASP A 63 9.21 1.59 6.14
N ALA A 64 8.31 2.32 5.48
CA ALA A 64 8.67 3.22 4.38
C ALA A 64 9.70 4.27 4.82
N LEU A 65 9.46 4.94 5.95
CA LEU A 65 10.38 5.91 6.53
C LEU A 65 11.69 5.24 6.96
N GLN A 66 11.61 4.09 7.61
CA GLN A 66 12.78 3.35 8.07
C GLN A 66 13.68 2.93 6.90
N VAL A 67 13.12 2.34 5.85
CA VAL A 67 13.86 1.91 4.66
C VAL A 67 14.51 3.10 3.97
N ALA A 68 13.81 4.23 3.87
CA ALA A 68 14.38 5.46 3.30
C ALA A 68 15.59 5.95 4.12
N MET A 69 15.48 5.97 5.46
CA MET A 69 16.58 6.35 6.36
C MET A 69 17.76 5.37 6.29
N MET A 70 17.48 4.06 6.21
CA MET A 70 18.50 3.03 6.03
C MET A 70 19.25 3.21 4.70
N ALA A 71 18.54 3.54 3.62
CA ALA A 71 19.13 3.79 2.31
C ALA A 71 20.01 5.05 2.29
N LEU A 72 19.71 6.05 3.12
CA LEU A 72 20.55 7.24 3.33
C LEU A 72 21.81 6.95 4.16
N GLY A 73 21.87 5.80 4.84
CA GLY A 73 23.05 5.36 5.59
C GLY A 73 23.28 6.07 6.93
N LEU A 74 22.21 6.58 7.56
CA LEU A 74 22.28 7.30 8.84
C LEU A 74 23.00 6.47 9.93
N GLN A 75 23.82 7.14 10.72
CA GLN A 75 24.61 6.58 11.82
C GLN A 75 24.17 7.14 13.18
N PRO A 76 24.47 6.43 14.29
CA PRO A 76 24.29 6.99 15.62
C PRO A 76 25.03 8.33 15.76
N GLY A 77 24.29 9.38 16.12
CA GLY A 77 24.80 10.76 16.19
C GLY A 77 24.29 11.67 15.07
N ASP A 78 23.70 11.11 14.01
CA ASP A 78 23.03 11.90 12.97
C ASP A 78 21.68 12.43 13.48
N GLU A 79 21.30 13.62 12.98
CA GLU A 79 20.05 14.28 13.33
C GLU A 79 19.07 14.28 12.15
N VAL A 80 17.80 14.02 12.44
CA VAL A 80 16.70 14.10 11.48
C VAL A 80 15.67 15.11 12.01
N ILE A 81 15.44 16.19 11.27
CA ILE A 81 14.42 17.19 11.59
C ILE A 81 13.05 16.66 11.14
N THR A 82 12.04 16.81 11.99
CA THR A 82 10.66 16.36 11.74
C THR A 82 9.66 17.49 11.92
#